data_AF-A0A016V1U0-F1
#
_entry.id   AF-A0A016V1U0-F1
#
_cell.length_a   1.000
_cell.length_b   1.000
_cell.length_c   1.000
_cell.angle_alpha   90.00
_cell.angle_beta   90.00
_cell.angle_gamma   90.00
#
_symmetry.space_group_name_H-M   'P 1'
#
loop_
_entity.id
_entity.type
_entity.pdbx_description
1 polymer ?
#
loop_
_entity_poly.entity_id
_entity_poly.type
_entity_poly.pdbx_seq_one_letter_code
_entity_poly.pdbx_strand_id
1 'polypeptide(L)'
;MTIDRPSGSGHSGSPITIGGAALGSNFRQIVSSSAPTSSIDMDAMLMQSSQEGATSGTGDDYYRDRRKKDIHNMIERRRRYNINDRIKELGLMLPKSSAEDMKLNKGTILKASCDYIRQLQRDRELMLKQQAHQQKLENAAKQYAERIRELEECMARQGVQPPPAHLPPLPRLTSLDRPIKQEMDDTASPNHTPCGSLVSGC
;
A
#
# COMPACT_ATOMS: atom_id res chain seq x y z
N MET A 1 32.97 54.22 14.02
CA MET A 1 33.14 52.87 13.45
C MET A 1 31.78 52.20 13.47
N THR A 2 31.12 52.32 12.33
CA THR A 2 29.93 51.56 11.89
C THR A 2 30.28 50.08 11.80
N ILE A 3 29.35 49.18 12.12
CA ILE A 3 28.98 47.99 11.34
C ILE A 3 27.59 47.57 11.84
N ASP A 4 26.60 48.04 11.10
CA ASP A 4 25.26 47.46 11.01
C ASP A 4 25.34 46.09 10.33
N ARG A 5 24.50 45.16 10.77
CA ARG A 5 24.29 43.85 10.13
C ARG A 5 22.83 43.77 9.66
N PRO A 6 22.56 43.58 8.35
CA PRO A 6 21.19 43.52 7.82
C PRO A 6 20.72 42.08 7.56
N SER A 7 19.43 41.97 7.21
CA SER A 7 18.70 40.85 6.57
C SER A 7 18.02 39.83 7.53
N GLY A 8 16.74 39.48 7.38
CA GLY A 8 15.78 39.86 6.35
C GLY A 8 14.36 39.30 6.58
N SER A 9 13.42 39.95 5.91
CA SER A 9 12.20 39.45 5.27
C SER A 9 11.22 38.56 6.05
N GLY A 10 10.05 39.14 6.33
CA GLY A 10 8.83 38.41 6.65
C GLY A 10 8.27 37.64 5.47
N HIS A 11 7.55 36.56 5.78
CA HIS A 11 6.68 35.87 4.84
C HIS A 11 5.22 36.03 5.29
N SER A 12 4.44 36.70 4.47
CA SER A 12 2.99 36.77 4.55
C SER A 12 2.39 35.40 4.25
N GLY A 13 1.69 34.81 5.22
CA GLY A 13 0.82 33.66 4.99
C GLY A 13 -0.51 34.13 4.40
N SER A 14 -0.67 34.01 3.09
CA SER A 14 -1.97 34.18 2.44
C SER A 14 -2.84 32.93 2.69
N PRO A 15 -4.09 33.06 3.17
CA PRO A 15 -5.04 31.96 3.15
C PRO A 15 -5.56 31.78 1.73
N ILE A 16 -5.44 30.55 1.22
CA ILE A 16 -6.04 30.14 -0.06
C ILE A 16 -7.56 30.19 0.11
N THR A 17 -8.21 31.15 -0.57
CA THR A 17 -9.64 31.14 -0.81
C THR A 17 -9.88 30.41 -2.14
N ILE A 18 -10.56 29.26 -2.11
CA ILE A 18 -11.14 28.67 -3.31
C ILE A 18 -12.64 28.89 -3.24
N GLY A 19 -13.09 29.80 -4.11
CA GLY A 19 -14.49 30.13 -4.33
C GLY A 19 -15.29 28.94 -4.85
N GLY A 20 -16.55 28.90 -4.44
CA GLY A 20 -17.52 27.90 -4.85
C GLY A 20 -17.90 28.00 -6.33
N ALA A 21 -18.15 26.83 -6.90
CA ALA A 21 -19.02 26.68 -8.06
C ALA A 21 -20.02 25.56 -7.74
N ALA A 22 -21.29 25.95 -7.72
CA ALA A 22 -22.43 25.09 -7.54
C ALA A 22 -22.67 24.25 -8.80
N LEU A 23 -22.70 22.92 -8.69
CA LEU A 23 -23.47 22.03 -9.55
C LEU A 23 -23.88 20.81 -8.73
N GLY A 24 -25.19 20.60 -8.61
CA GLY A 24 -25.79 19.61 -7.74
C GLY A 24 -25.61 18.17 -8.22
N SER A 25 -25.65 17.25 -7.26
CA SER A 25 -26.16 15.91 -7.48
C SER A 25 -26.85 15.43 -6.21
N ASN A 26 -28.17 15.31 -6.35
CA ASN A 26 -29.11 14.84 -5.36
C ASN A 26 -28.92 13.34 -5.13
N PHE A 27 -28.25 12.93 -4.05
CA PHE A 27 -28.46 11.61 -3.49
C PHE A 27 -28.04 11.54 -2.02
N ARG A 28 -28.96 11.85 -1.11
CA ARG A 28 -29.06 11.17 0.19
C ARG A 28 -30.43 11.40 0.80
N GLN A 29 -31.25 10.39 0.55
CA GLN A 29 -32.39 9.91 1.32
C GLN A 29 -32.54 10.51 2.72
N ILE A 30 -33.74 11.04 2.92
CA ILE A 30 -34.35 11.46 4.18
C ILE A 30 -34.33 10.28 5.16
N VAL A 31 -33.55 10.39 6.22
CA VAL A 31 -33.83 9.70 7.48
C VAL A 31 -34.06 10.79 8.52
N SER A 32 -35.32 10.87 8.98
CA SER A 32 -35.68 11.66 10.15
C SER A 32 -34.99 11.07 11.37
N SER A 33 -33.84 11.62 11.71
CA SER A 33 -33.25 11.48 13.05
C SER A 33 -32.96 12.88 13.55
N SER A 34 -33.89 13.39 14.37
CA SER A 34 -33.69 14.55 15.23
C SER A 34 -32.63 14.20 16.27
N ALA A 35 -31.36 14.33 15.90
CA ALA A 35 -30.24 14.28 16.82
C ALA A 35 -29.27 15.42 16.44
N PRO A 36 -29.02 16.39 17.33
CA PRO A 36 -28.13 17.49 17.01
C PRO A 36 -26.70 16.97 16.91
N THR A 37 -26.09 17.15 15.74
CA THR A 37 -24.66 16.97 15.51
C THR A 37 -23.99 18.33 15.60
N SER A 38 -23.70 18.83 16.80
CA SER A 38 -22.74 19.92 16.92
C SER A 38 -22.10 19.93 18.30
N SER A 39 -20.80 20.24 18.32
CA SER A 39 -20.00 20.56 19.51
C SER A 39 -20.60 21.70 20.37
N ILE A 40 -21.64 22.37 19.88
CA ILE A 40 -22.23 23.58 20.44
C ILE A 40 -23.19 23.25 21.60
N ASP A 41 -23.83 22.07 21.59
CA ASP A 41 -24.78 21.68 22.65
C ASP A 41 -24.10 21.25 23.96
N MET A 42 -22.88 20.72 23.90
CA MET A 42 -22.14 20.28 25.09
C MET A 42 -21.61 21.47 25.89
N ASP A 43 -21.13 22.52 25.21
CA ASP A 43 -20.69 23.76 25.86
C ASP A 43 -21.88 24.59 26.35
N ALA A 44 -23.02 24.61 25.64
CA ALA A 44 -24.23 25.29 26.09
C ALA A 44 -24.79 24.69 27.40
N MET A 45 -24.78 23.36 27.54
CA MET A 45 -25.17 22.69 28.80
C MET A 45 -24.18 22.94 29.95
N LEU A 46 -22.89 23.07 29.65
CA LEU A 46 -21.86 23.35 30.65
C LEU A 46 -21.89 24.82 31.10
N MET A 47 -22.15 25.75 30.19
CA MET A 47 -22.23 27.19 30.47
C MET A 47 -23.52 27.57 31.20
N GLN A 48 -24.62 26.83 30.98
CA GLN A 48 -25.86 26.96 31.77
C GLN A 48 -25.67 26.57 33.25
N SER A 49 -24.65 25.75 33.57
CA SER A 49 -24.37 25.36 34.97
C SER A 49 -23.69 26.46 35.81
N SER A 50 -23.19 27.52 35.17
CA SER A 50 -22.48 28.62 35.83
C SER A 50 -23.34 29.86 36.10
N GLN A 51 -24.55 29.96 35.53
CA GLN A 51 -25.35 31.20 35.60
C GLN A 51 -26.64 31.10 36.43
N GLU A 52 -26.99 29.91 36.93
CA GLU A 52 -28.21 29.69 37.72
C GLU A 52 -27.87 29.06 39.08
N GLY A 53 -28.05 29.81 40.17
CA GLY A 53 -28.19 29.24 41.52
C GLY A 53 -27.18 29.70 42.57
N ALA A 54 -27.23 30.97 42.96
CA ALA A 54 -26.88 31.38 44.31
C ALA A 54 -27.97 30.88 45.28
N THR A 55 -27.89 29.62 45.72
CA THR A 55 -28.58 29.10 46.92
C THR A 55 -28.00 27.73 47.26
N SER A 56 -27.20 27.72 48.32
CA SER A 56 -26.49 26.56 48.86
C SER A 56 -27.46 25.51 49.41
N GLY A 57 -27.63 24.41 48.69
CA GLY A 57 -28.18 23.16 49.21
C GLY A 57 -27.18 22.03 48.93
N THR A 58 -26.61 21.44 49.97
CA THR A 58 -25.66 20.30 49.91
C THR A 58 -26.19 19.08 49.12
N GLY A 59 -27.49 19.05 48.79
CA GLY A 59 -28.11 18.06 47.91
C GLY A 59 -27.83 18.26 46.41
N ASP A 60 -27.69 19.50 45.91
CA ASP A 60 -27.54 19.76 44.48
C ASP A 60 -26.16 19.35 43.94
N ASP A 61 -25.13 19.49 44.77
CA ASP A 61 -23.79 19.00 44.44
C ASP A 61 -23.75 17.47 44.32
N TYR A 62 -24.52 16.76 45.16
CA TYR A 62 -24.67 15.30 45.06
C TYR A 62 -25.35 14.88 43.75
N TYR A 63 -26.40 15.58 43.31
CA TYR A 63 -27.06 15.31 42.04
C TYR A 63 -26.18 15.64 40.83
N ARG A 64 -25.41 16.73 40.89
CA ARG A 64 -24.43 17.09 39.85
C ARG A 64 -23.33 16.04 39.74
N ASP A 65 -22.78 15.55 40.85
CA ASP A 65 -21.74 14.53 40.84
C ASP A 65 -22.24 13.16 40.38
N ARG A 66 -23.48 12.79 40.74
CA ARG A 66 -24.13 11.59 40.21
C ARG A 66 -24.31 11.68 38.68
N ARG A 67 -24.78 12.83 38.18
CA ARG A 67 -24.95 13.06 36.73
C ARG A 67 -23.62 12.95 35.99
N LYS A 68 -22.54 13.53 36.52
CA LYS A 68 -21.19 13.39 35.94
C LYS A 68 -20.75 11.93 35.85
N LYS A 69 -20.97 11.14 36.91
CA LYS A 69 -20.66 9.70 36.93
C LYS A 69 -21.49 8.92 35.91
N ASP A 70 -22.77 9.22 35.78
CA ASP A 70 -23.65 8.56 34.80
C ASP A 70 -23.25 8.89 33.36
N ILE A 71 -22.91 10.15 33.08
CA ILE A 71 -22.36 10.58 31.77
C ILE A 71 -21.05 9.84 31.49
N HIS A 72 -20.13 9.82 32.45
CA HIS A 72 -18.86 9.10 32.32
C HIS A 72 -19.07 7.61 32.03
N ASN A 73 -19.94 6.95 32.79
CA ASN A 73 -20.29 5.54 32.61
C ASN A 73 -20.92 5.27 31.23
N MET A 74 -21.76 6.18 30.75
CA MET A 74 -22.38 6.07 29.43
C MET A 74 -21.34 6.19 28.31
N ILE A 75 -20.42 7.15 28.41
CA ILE A 75 -19.33 7.35 27.45
C ILE A 75 -18.42 6.12 27.41
N GLU A 76 -18.00 5.62 28.58
CA GLU A 76 -17.14 4.43 28.65
C GLU A 76 -17.85 3.18 28.13
N ARG A 77 -19.14 3.00 28.43
CA ARG A 77 -19.93 1.91 27.84
C ARG A 77 -19.95 1.98 26.32
N ARG A 78 -20.17 3.18 25.75
CA ARG A 78 -20.13 3.39 24.30
C ARG A 78 -18.75 3.06 23.72
N ARG A 79 -17.66 3.49 24.37
CA ARG A 79 -16.29 3.16 23.98
C ARG A 79 -16.05 1.64 23.97
N ARG A 80 -16.48 0.93 25.02
CA ARG A 80 -16.37 -0.53 25.12
C ARG A 80 -17.12 -1.25 23.99
N TYR A 81 -18.32 -0.79 23.65
CA TYR A 81 -19.08 -1.35 22.54
C TYR A 81 -18.37 -1.13 21.21
N ASN A 82 -17.89 0.08 20.95
CA ASN A 82 -17.14 0.36 19.72
C ASN A 82 -15.91 -0.55 19.57
N ILE A 83 -15.12 -0.73 20.63
CA ILE A 83 -13.97 -1.65 20.61
C ILE A 83 -14.41 -3.09 20.33
N ASN A 84 -15.46 -3.57 21.01
CA ASN A 84 -15.96 -4.93 20.82
C ASN A 84 -16.43 -5.18 19.39
N ASP A 85 -17.06 -4.19 18.78
CA ASP A 85 -17.58 -4.29 17.41
C ASP A 85 -16.45 -4.33 16.40
N ARG A 86 -15.39 -3.52 16.57
CA ARG A 86 -14.18 -3.62 15.74
C ARG A 86 -13.51 -4.98 15.84
N ILE A 87 -13.44 -5.56 17.03
CA ILE A 87 -12.89 -6.92 17.20
C ILE A 87 -13.76 -7.95 16.48
N LYS A 88 -15.09 -7.86 16.56
CA LYS A 88 -15.98 -8.77 15.83
C LYS A 88 -15.85 -8.62 14.31
N GLU A 89 -15.79 -7.39 13.81
CA GLU A 89 -15.59 -7.08 12.40
C GLU A 89 -14.28 -7.66 11.87
N LEU A 90 -13.19 -7.51 12.62
CA LEU A 90 -11.91 -8.17 12.31
C LEU A 90 -12.08 -9.69 12.19
N GLY A 91 -12.82 -10.32 13.10
CA GLY A 91 -13.11 -11.75 13.07
C GLY A 91 -13.82 -12.21 11.80
N LEU A 92 -14.69 -11.37 11.21
CA LEU A 92 -15.40 -11.67 9.96
C LEU A 92 -14.51 -11.55 8.72
N MET A 93 -13.45 -10.74 8.77
CA MET A 93 -12.50 -10.56 7.66
C MET A 93 -11.40 -11.62 7.64
N LEU A 94 -11.31 -12.46 8.67
CA LEU A 94 -10.31 -13.53 8.73
C LEU A 94 -10.66 -14.69 7.78
N PRO A 95 -9.65 -15.41 7.24
CA PRO A 95 -9.87 -16.60 6.43
C PRO A 95 -10.67 -17.67 7.19
N LYS A 96 -11.64 -18.31 6.53
CA LYS A 96 -12.56 -19.28 7.15
C LYS A 96 -11.87 -20.48 7.80
N SER A 97 -10.69 -20.87 7.32
CA SER A 97 -9.85 -21.92 7.95
C SER A 97 -9.40 -21.58 9.37
N SER A 98 -9.43 -20.30 9.77
CA SER A 98 -9.12 -19.87 11.14
C SER A 98 -10.34 -19.84 12.07
N ALA A 99 -11.55 -19.93 11.51
CA ALA A 99 -12.82 -19.78 12.24
C ALA A 99 -13.47 -21.12 12.62
N GLU A 100 -13.28 -22.17 11.81
CA GLU A 100 -13.94 -23.47 12.02
C GLU A 100 -13.31 -24.28 13.18
N ASP A 101 -12.02 -24.12 13.47
CA ASP A 101 -11.31 -24.94 14.48
C ASP A 101 -11.01 -24.20 15.80
N MET A 102 -11.20 -22.88 15.83
CA MET A 102 -10.85 -22.04 16.99
C MET A 102 -12.07 -21.26 17.44
N LYS A 103 -12.54 -21.52 18.67
CA LYS A 103 -13.55 -20.70 19.34
C LYS A 103 -13.07 -19.25 19.39
N LEU A 104 -13.52 -18.43 18.43
CA LEU A 104 -13.05 -17.07 18.23
C LEU A 104 -13.35 -16.24 19.48
N ASN A 105 -12.28 -15.91 20.20
CA ASN A 105 -12.29 -15.01 21.34
C ASN A 105 -11.51 -13.76 20.98
N LYS A 106 -11.62 -12.71 21.80
CA LYS A 106 -10.97 -11.43 21.51
C LYS A 106 -9.46 -11.57 21.29
N GLY A 107 -8.79 -12.42 22.08
CA GLY A 107 -7.34 -12.64 21.96
C GLY A 107 -6.97 -13.37 20.67
N THR A 108 -7.69 -14.44 20.32
CA THR A 108 -7.42 -15.20 19.10
C THR A 108 -7.74 -14.42 17.84
N ILE A 109 -8.83 -13.64 17.82
CA ILE A 109 -9.15 -12.76 16.71
C ILE A 109 -8.03 -11.75 16.49
N LEU A 110 -7.60 -11.03 17.54
CA LEU A 110 -6.53 -10.03 17.42
C LEU A 110 -5.23 -10.66 16.93
N LYS A 111 -4.84 -11.82 17.49
CA LYS A 111 -3.65 -12.55 17.06
C LYS A 111 -3.74 -12.94 15.57
N ALA A 112 -4.83 -13.57 15.17
CA ALA A 112 -5.04 -14.01 13.80
C ALA A 112 -5.09 -12.82 12.83
N SER A 113 -5.68 -11.69 13.21
CA SER A 113 -5.66 -10.46 12.41
C SER A 113 -4.24 -9.94 12.19
N CYS A 114 -3.40 -9.92 13.22
CA CYS A 114 -2.00 -9.52 13.07
C CYS A 114 -1.23 -10.49 12.16
N ASP A 115 -1.43 -11.80 12.33
CA ASP A 115 -0.81 -12.82 11.48
C ASP A 115 -1.25 -12.69 10.02
N TYR A 116 -2.54 -12.43 9.79
CA TYR A 116 -3.10 -12.29 8.46
C TYR A 116 -2.60 -11.03 7.75
N ILE A 117 -2.48 -9.89 8.45
CA ILE A 117 -1.88 -8.68 7.87
C ILE A 117 -0.43 -8.95 7.41
N ARG A 118 0.36 -9.65 8.24
CA ARG A 118 1.74 -10.04 7.85
C ARG A 118 1.75 -10.97 6.64
N GLN A 119 0.81 -11.91 6.57
CA GLN A 119 0.66 -12.80 5.41
C GLN A 119 0.32 -11.99 4.14
N LEU A 120 -0.69 -11.11 4.19
CA LEU A 120 -1.08 -10.27 3.06
C LEU A 120 0.05 -9.38 2.56
N GLN A 121 0.88 -8.85 3.46
CA GLN A 121 2.07 -8.07 3.09
C GLN A 121 3.08 -8.93 2.31
N ARG A 122 3.35 -10.16 2.77
CA ARG A 122 4.23 -11.10 2.07
C ARG A 122 3.66 -11.51 0.71
N ASP A 123 2.36 -11.79 0.64
CA ASP A 123 1.67 -12.18 -0.59
C ASP A 123 1.69 -11.05 -1.62
N ARG A 124 1.50 -9.80 -1.18
CA ARG A 124 1.61 -8.62 -2.04
C ARG A 124 3.02 -8.49 -2.62
N GLU A 125 4.06 -8.67 -1.82
CA GLU A 125 5.45 -8.59 -2.31
C GLU A 125 5.75 -9.70 -3.33
N LEU A 126 5.30 -10.92 -3.05
CA LEU A 126 5.47 -12.05 -3.96
C LEU A 126 4.76 -11.81 -5.29
N MET A 127 3.52 -11.30 -5.25
CA MET A 127 2.72 -10.95 -6.42
C MET A 127 3.43 -9.90 -7.29
N LEU A 128 4.02 -8.87 -6.68
CA LEU A 128 4.78 -7.84 -7.41
C LEU A 128 6.03 -8.42 -8.09
N LYS A 129 6.76 -9.31 -7.42
CA LYS A 129 7.92 -10.01 -8.01
C LYS A 129 7.51 -10.90 -9.18
N GLN A 130 6.40 -11.63 -9.03
CA GLN A 130 5.84 -12.46 -10.09
C GLN A 130 5.41 -11.61 -11.29
N GLN A 131 4.73 -10.49 -11.05
CA GLN A 131 4.32 -9.56 -12.11
C GLN A 131 5.53 -8.99 -12.88
N ALA A 132 6.59 -8.60 -12.18
CA ALA A 132 7.82 -8.12 -12.81
C ALA A 132 8.52 -9.22 -13.64
N HIS A 133 8.54 -10.45 -13.14
CA HIS A 133 9.08 -11.59 -13.88
C HIS A 133 8.23 -11.90 -15.13
N GLN A 134 6.91 -11.91 -14.98
CA GLN A 134 5.96 -12.11 -16.07
C GLN A 134 6.14 -11.06 -17.17
N GLN A 135 6.29 -9.78 -16.81
CA GLN A 135 6.54 -8.71 -17.77
C GLN A 135 7.87 -8.91 -18.53
N LYS A 136 8.92 -9.41 -17.87
CA LYS A 136 10.19 -9.73 -18.54
C LYS A 136 10.02 -10.86 -19.55
N LEU A 137 9.29 -11.92 -19.19
CA LEU A 137 8.99 -13.03 -20.11
C LEU A 137 8.16 -12.57 -21.30
N GLU A 138 7.16 -11.71 -21.08
CA GLU A 138 6.35 -11.14 -22.16
C GLU A 138 7.17 -10.27 -23.12
N ASN A 139 8.07 -9.45 -22.59
CA ASN A 139 8.98 -8.64 -23.42
C ASN A 139 9.93 -9.52 -24.23
N ALA A 140 10.50 -10.56 -23.62
CA ALA A 140 11.36 -11.50 -24.34
C ALA A 140 10.57 -12.26 -25.42
N ALA A 141 9.36 -12.73 -25.12
CA ALA A 141 8.49 -13.39 -26.09
C ALA A 141 8.17 -12.49 -27.29
N LYS A 142 7.90 -11.20 -27.05
CA LYS A 142 7.70 -10.20 -28.11
C LYS A 142 8.95 -10.04 -28.99
N GLN A 143 10.12 -9.90 -28.37
CA GLN A 143 11.39 -9.79 -29.11
C GLN A 143 11.65 -11.03 -29.97
N TYR A 144 11.38 -12.24 -29.45
CA TYR A 144 11.52 -13.46 -30.24
C TYR A 144 10.52 -13.52 -31.41
N ALA A 145 9.28 -13.10 -31.20
CA ALA A 145 8.28 -13.06 -32.27
C ALA A 145 8.67 -12.08 -33.39
N GLU A 146 9.17 -10.88 -33.03
CA GLU A 146 9.70 -9.91 -33.99
C GLU A 146 10.91 -10.48 -34.75
N ARG A 147 11.83 -11.13 -34.03
CA ARG A 147 13.01 -11.73 -34.65
C ARG A 147 12.66 -12.87 -35.61
N ILE A 148 11.68 -13.71 -35.26
CA ILE A 148 11.18 -14.77 -36.16
C ILE A 148 10.62 -14.13 -37.43
N ARG A 149 9.76 -13.11 -37.31
CA ARG A 149 9.18 -12.40 -38.45
C ARG A 149 10.24 -11.80 -39.37
N GLU A 150 11.28 -11.16 -38.83
CA GLU A 150 12.39 -10.62 -39.62
C GLU A 150 13.12 -11.72 -40.41
N LEU A 151 13.40 -12.84 -39.76
CA LEU A 151 14.09 -13.97 -40.38
C LEU A 151 13.24 -14.60 -41.47
N GLU A 152 11.94 -14.76 -41.24
CA GLU A 152 10.98 -15.24 -42.25
C GLU A 152 10.95 -14.30 -43.48
N GLU A 153 10.98 -12.99 -43.28
CA GLU A 153 11.05 -12.02 -44.38
C GLU A 153 12.37 -12.13 -45.17
N CYS A 154 13.51 -12.28 -44.48
CA CYS A 154 14.80 -12.50 -45.14
C CYS A 154 14.83 -13.80 -45.96
N MET A 155 14.30 -14.89 -45.41
CA MET A 155 14.19 -16.18 -46.10
C MET A 155 13.27 -16.08 -47.33
N ALA A 156 12.13 -15.42 -47.20
CA ALA A 156 11.19 -15.20 -48.31
C ALA A 156 11.84 -14.40 -49.45
N ARG A 157 12.61 -13.35 -49.13
CA ARG A 157 13.37 -12.57 -50.13
C ARG A 157 14.43 -13.41 -50.87
N GLN A 158 14.98 -14.42 -50.21
CA GLN A 158 15.94 -15.36 -50.80
C GLN A 158 15.27 -16.55 -51.52
N GLY A 159 13.93 -16.58 -51.56
CA GLY A 159 13.15 -17.65 -52.20
C GLY A 159 13.01 -18.92 -51.37
N VAL A 160 13.33 -18.87 -50.07
CA VAL A 160 13.20 -20.01 -49.15
C VAL A 160 11.88 -19.89 -48.40
N GLN A 161 10.98 -20.86 -48.60
CA GLN A 161 9.69 -20.90 -47.89
C GLN A 161 9.87 -21.41 -46.46
N PRO A 162 9.27 -20.77 -45.44
CA PRO A 162 9.31 -21.27 -44.07
C PRO A 162 8.55 -22.61 -43.96
N PRO A 163 9.01 -23.52 -43.08
CA PRO A 163 8.36 -24.79 -42.86
C PRO A 163 6.93 -24.62 -42.29
N PRO A 164 5.97 -25.50 -42.67
CA PRO A 164 4.58 -25.35 -42.27
C PRO A 164 4.36 -25.51 -40.76
N ALA A 165 3.44 -24.71 -40.20
CA ALA A 165 3.16 -24.62 -38.76
C ALA A 165 2.58 -25.89 -38.09
N HIS A 166 2.29 -26.95 -38.85
CA HIS A 166 1.66 -28.19 -38.37
C HIS A 166 2.63 -29.38 -38.31
N LEU A 167 3.95 -29.14 -38.32
CA LEU A 167 4.90 -30.22 -38.13
C LEU A 167 4.80 -30.79 -36.70
N PRO A 168 4.83 -32.12 -36.54
CA PRO A 168 4.81 -32.75 -35.23
C PRO A 168 6.01 -32.26 -34.39
N PRO A 169 5.88 -32.20 -33.04
CA PRO A 169 6.97 -31.78 -32.18
C PRO A 169 8.24 -32.57 -32.52
N LEU A 170 9.33 -31.86 -32.84
CA LEU A 170 10.61 -32.51 -33.10
C LEU A 170 10.95 -33.40 -31.89
N PRO A 171 11.34 -34.67 -32.10
CA PRO A 171 11.73 -35.53 -31.01
C PRO A 171 12.86 -34.85 -30.24
N ARG A 172 12.71 -34.69 -28.92
CA ARG A 172 13.77 -34.16 -28.07
C ARG A 172 15.00 -35.05 -28.25
N LEU A 173 16.00 -34.55 -28.98
CA LEU A 173 17.30 -35.19 -29.04
C LEU A 173 17.90 -35.11 -27.64
N THR A 174 17.93 -36.23 -26.94
CA THR A 174 18.49 -36.39 -25.58
C THR A 174 20.02 -36.23 -25.53
N SER A 175 20.65 -35.67 -26.56
CA SER A 175 22.11 -35.68 -26.76
C SER A 175 22.81 -34.34 -26.49
N LEU A 176 22.10 -33.31 -26.01
CA LEU A 176 22.68 -31.99 -25.67
C LEU A 176 22.62 -31.65 -24.19
N ASP A 177 22.45 -32.65 -23.31
CA ASP A 177 22.63 -32.51 -21.86
C ASP A 177 24.13 -32.51 -21.47
N ARG A 178 24.93 -31.73 -22.19
CA ARG A 178 26.28 -31.38 -21.76
C ARG A 178 26.19 -29.99 -21.15
N PRO A 179 26.40 -29.85 -19.83
CA PRO A 179 26.38 -28.54 -19.21
C PRO A 179 27.45 -27.69 -19.86
N ILE A 180 27.03 -26.68 -20.62
CA ILE A 180 27.91 -25.61 -21.06
C ILE A 180 28.37 -24.93 -19.78
N LYS A 181 29.63 -25.18 -19.41
CA LYS A 181 30.34 -24.37 -18.43
C LYS A 181 30.36 -22.96 -18.98
N GLN A 182 29.47 -22.13 -18.47
CA GLN A 182 29.56 -20.68 -18.62
C GLN A 182 30.70 -20.24 -17.70
N GLU A 183 31.91 -20.24 -18.24
CA GLU A 183 33.05 -19.59 -17.60
C GLU A 183 32.71 -18.09 -17.51
N MET A 184 32.73 -17.54 -16.30
CA MET A 184 32.67 -16.09 -16.08
C MET A 184 34.04 -15.53 -16.46
N ASP A 185 34.15 -14.96 -17.65
CA ASP A 185 35.33 -14.20 -18.06
C ASP A 185 35.27 -12.84 -17.32
N ASP A 186 36.06 -12.71 -16.26
CA ASP A 186 36.35 -11.44 -15.59
C ASP A 186 37.05 -10.51 -16.60
N THR A 187 36.29 -9.62 -17.23
CA THR A 187 36.85 -8.58 -18.09
C THR A 187 37.56 -7.53 -17.24
N ALA A 188 38.84 -7.76 -16.94
CA ALA A 188 39.79 -6.70 -16.61
C ALA A 188 40.16 -5.92 -17.89
N SER A 189 40.18 -4.59 -17.76
CA SER A 189 40.43 -3.59 -18.81
C SER A 189 41.66 -3.82 -19.71
N PRO A 190 41.64 -3.32 -20.97
CA PRO A 190 42.75 -3.49 -21.91
C PRO A 190 43.74 -2.32 -21.82
N ASN A 191 45.04 -2.62 -21.64
CA ASN A 191 46.17 -1.99 -22.35
C ASN A 191 47.50 -2.40 -21.71
N HIS A 192 48.33 -3.16 -22.44
CA HIS A 192 49.60 -2.66 -23.01
C HIS A 192 50.35 -3.79 -23.75
N THR A 193 50.72 -3.51 -24.99
CA THR A 193 51.55 -4.32 -25.90
C THR A 193 52.98 -4.54 -25.36
N PRO A 194 53.60 -5.72 -25.53
CA PRO A 194 55.04 -5.84 -25.61
C PRO A 194 55.47 -6.06 -27.06
N CYS A 195 56.24 -5.10 -27.59
CA CYS A 195 57.00 -5.21 -28.82
C CYS A 195 58.19 -6.17 -28.59
N GLY A 196 58.25 -7.26 -29.35
CA GLY A 196 59.41 -8.14 -29.41
C GLY A 196 60.24 -7.83 -30.64
N SER A 197 61.49 -7.39 -30.46
CA SER A 197 62.49 -7.34 -31.52
C SER A 197 63.81 -7.95 -31.04
N LEU A 198 64.01 -9.19 -31.51
CA LEU A 198 65.23 -9.86 -31.94
C LEU A 198 66.58 -9.30 -31.46
N VAL A 199 67.27 -10.08 -30.61
CA VAL A 199 68.73 -10.04 -30.45
C VAL A 199 69.36 -11.05 -31.44
N SER A 200 70.26 -10.56 -32.29
CA SER A 200 71.12 -11.37 -33.16
C SER A 200 72.47 -11.54 -32.47
N GLY A 201 72.98 -12.77 -32.45
CA GLY A 201 74.26 -13.10 -31.82
C GLY A 201 75.49 -12.68 -32.65
N CYS A 202 76.54 -12.29 -31.93
CA CYS A 202 77.94 -12.73 -32.00
C CYS A 202 78.72 -12.04 -30.88
#